data_AF-A0A6A3ZN57-F1
#
_entry.id   AF-A0A6A3ZN57-F1
#
_cell.length_a   1.000
_cell.length_b   1.000
_cell.length_c   1.000
_cell.angle_alpha   90.00
_cell.angle_beta   90.00
_cell.angle_gamma   90.00
#
_symmetry.space_group_name_H-M   'P 1'
#
loop_
_entity.id
_entity.type
_entity.pdbx_description
1 polymer ?
#
loop_
_entity_poly.entity_id
_entity_poly.type
_entity_poly.pdbx_seq_one_letter_code
_entity_poly.pdbx_strand_id
1 'polypeptide(L)'
;MNLTVFDAETMEMINAFQRSLFTTCCKMVSPMYSLSQQVADVLTAYLILHNPQMKELQADGLAVTRMEAAAVNTGASFAELLAWSSHLAVCGNENPKPRQEAPHTKQREQDHRASKLCDRPINAAHPAPGRSYR
;
A
#
# COMPACT_ATOMS: atom_id res chain seq x y z
N MET A 1 5.95 2.74 4.85
CA MET A 1 5.84 2.40 6.28
C MET A 1 4.70 1.43 6.46
N ASN A 2 4.90 0.33 7.20
CA ASN A 2 3.93 -0.77 7.27
C ASN A 2 3.83 -1.29 8.71
N LEU A 3 2.61 -1.48 9.21
CA LEU A 3 2.34 -2.03 10.55
C LEU A 3 2.44 -3.56 10.60
N THR A 4 2.51 -4.27 9.47
CA THR A 4 2.68 -5.74 9.45
C THR A 4 4.01 -6.23 10.02
N VAL A 5 4.88 -5.32 10.48
CA VAL A 5 6.14 -5.61 11.16
C VAL A 5 5.95 -5.97 12.64
N PHE A 6 4.74 -5.78 13.17
CA PHE A 6 4.35 -6.12 14.53
C PHE A 6 3.71 -7.51 14.62
N ASP A 7 3.88 -8.17 15.76
CA ASP A 7 3.17 -9.40 16.07
C ASP A 7 1.66 -9.17 16.28
N ALA A 8 0.89 -10.26 16.38
CA ALA A 8 -0.57 -10.20 16.47
C ALA A 8 -1.07 -9.49 17.73
N GLU A 9 -0.41 -9.70 18.88
CA GLU A 9 -0.79 -9.08 20.16
C GLU A 9 -0.59 -7.57 20.09
N THR A 10 0.58 -7.14 19.63
CA THR A 10 0.88 -5.72 19.41
C THR A 10 -0.07 -5.10 18.38
N MET A 11 -0.39 -5.82 17.31
CA MET A 11 -1.34 -5.35 16.30
C MET A 11 -2.76 -5.18 16.86
N GLU A 12 -3.22 -6.03 17.77
CA GLU A 12 -4.51 -5.84 18.43
C GLU A 12 -4.55 -4.53 19.23
N MET A 13 -3.46 -4.24 19.95
CA MET A 13 -3.32 -3.00 20.70
C MET A 13 -3.26 -1.77 19.79
N ILE A 14 -2.48 -1.84 18.70
CA ILE A 14 -2.42 -0.78 17.68
C ILE A 14 -3.78 -0.57 17.01
N ASN A 15 -4.53 -1.63 16.74
CA ASN A 15 -5.88 -1.55 16.18
C ASN A 15 -6.87 -0.88 17.16
N ALA A 16 -6.77 -1.18 18.46
CA ALA A 16 -7.55 -0.46 19.47
C ALA A 16 -7.16 1.03 19.50
N PHE A 17 -5.87 1.32 19.40
CA PHE A 17 -5.32 2.68 19.39
C PHE A 17 -5.81 3.48 18.18
N GLN A 18 -5.78 2.87 17.00
CA GLN A 18 -6.35 3.41 15.77
C GLN A 18 -7.83 3.76 15.90
N ARG A 19 -8.64 2.83 16.45
CA ARG A 19 -10.07 3.07 16.65
C ARG A 19 -10.30 4.25 17.60
N SER A 20 -9.46 4.41 18.61
CA SER A 20 -9.50 5.56 19.51
C SER A 20 -9.19 6.87 18.77
N LEU A 21 -8.11 6.90 17.96
CA LEU A 21 -7.70 8.09 17.19
C LEU A 21 -8.70 8.50 16.10
N PHE A 22 -9.27 7.52 15.39
CA PHE A 22 -10.08 7.74 14.19
C PHE A 22 -11.55 7.37 14.38
N THR A 23 -12.05 7.38 15.63
CA THR A 23 -13.43 6.94 15.95
C THR A 23 -14.49 7.60 15.06
N THR A 24 -14.35 8.90 14.79
CA THR A 24 -15.29 9.65 13.94
C THR A 24 -15.15 9.34 12.46
N CYS A 25 -13.99 8.87 12.03
CA CYS A 25 -13.69 8.58 10.62
C CYS A 25 -13.95 7.12 10.25
N CYS A 26 -14.04 6.19 11.21
CA CYS A 26 -14.21 4.76 10.92
C CYS A 26 -15.67 4.26 11.04
N LYS A 27 -16.59 5.05 11.63
CA LYS A 27 -17.99 4.65 11.88
C LYS A 27 -19.00 5.58 11.19
N MET A 28 -18.68 6.04 9.98
CA MET A 28 -19.59 6.89 9.22
C MET A 28 -20.74 6.07 8.61
N VAL A 29 -21.91 6.70 8.49
CA VAL A 29 -23.14 6.07 7.95
C VAL A 29 -22.93 5.58 6.52
N SER A 30 -22.16 6.32 5.72
CA SER A 30 -21.76 5.92 4.38
C SER A 30 -20.32 5.42 4.37
N PRO A 31 -20.06 4.17 3.94
CA PRO A 31 -18.72 3.60 3.85
C PRO A 31 -17.77 4.38 2.93
N MET A 32 -18.29 5.13 1.95
CA MET A 32 -17.45 5.92 1.04
C MET A 32 -16.79 7.13 1.72
N TYR A 33 -17.29 7.55 2.88
CA TYR A 33 -16.68 8.60 3.69
C TYR A 33 -15.87 8.03 4.86
N SER A 34 -15.96 6.72 5.09
CA SER A 34 -15.17 6.06 6.11
C SER A 34 -13.72 5.94 5.67
N LEU A 35 -12.82 6.17 6.61
CA LEU A 35 -11.39 5.95 6.42
C LEU A 35 -11.15 4.47 6.14
N SER A 36 -10.48 4.15 5.03
CA SER A 36 -10.08 2.77 4.75
C SER A 36 -9.00 2.30 5.73
N GLN A 37 -9.00 1.00 6.05
CA GLN A 37 -8.04 0.42 6.99
C GLN A 37 -6.59 0.69 6.56
N GLN A 38 -6.29 0.56 5.26
CA GLN A 38 -4.95 0.82 4.73
C GLN A 38 -4.48 2.26 5.00
N VAL A 39 -5.37 3.24 4.84
CA VAL A 39 -5.02 4.64 5.12
C VAL A 39 -4.85 4.86 6.62
N ALA A 40 -5.72 4.27 7.44
CA ALA A 40 -5.58 4.31 8.90
C ALA A 40 -4.24 3.71 9.36
N ASP A 41 -3.84 2.57 8.79
CA ASP A 41 -2.56 1.91 9.09
C ASP A 41 -1.36 2.79 8.78
N VAL A 42 -1.35 3.41 7.60
CA VAL A 42 -0.27 4.33 7.20
C VAL A 42 -0.24 5.53 8.15
N LEU A 43 -1.36 6.21 8.36
CA LEU A 43 -1.42 7.39 9.23
C LEU A 43 -0.96 7.06 10.65
N THR A 44 -1.42 5.94 11.22
CA THR A 44 -1.00 5.51 12.55
C THR A 44 0.48 5.17 12.61
N ALA A 45 1.02 4.49 11.61
CA ALA A 45 2.45 4.19 11.57
C ALA A 45 3.30 5.48 11.60
N TYR A 46 2.89 6.51 10.85
CA TYR A 46 3.57 7.81 10.85
C TYR A 46 3.44 8.52 12.20
N LEU A 47 2.24 8.53 12.79
CA LEU A 47 2.02 9.14 14.11
C LEU A 47 2.88 8.47 15.18
N ILE A 48 2.90 7.14 15.23
CA ILE A 48 3.72 6.37 16.17
C ILE A 48 5.21 6.63 15.93
N LEU A 49 5.68 6.53 14.68
CA LEU A 49 7.08 6.75 14.33
C LEU A 49 7.58 8.12 14.79
N HIS A 50 6.80 9.17 14.54
CA HIS A 50 7.22 10.54 14.79
C HIS A 50 6.78 11.09 16.16
N ASN A 51 6.10 10.28 16.99
CA ASN A 51 5.64 10.70 18.32
C ASN A 51 6.75 11.31 19.19
N PRO A 52 7.97 10.74 19.28
CA PRO A 52 9.05 11.34 20.07
C PRO A 52 9.40 12.76 19.58
N GLN A 53 9.54 12.93 18.27
CA GLN A 53 9.89 14.22 17.65
C GLN A 53 8.77 15.25 17.82
N MET A 54 7.51 14.84 17.65
CA MET A 54 6.36 15.71 17.90
C MET A 54 6.31 16.18 19.35
N LYS A 55 6.67 15.31 20.31
CA LYS A 55 6.71 15.64 21.74
C LYS A 55 7.88 16.56 22.11
N GLU A 56 9.03 16.39 21.49
CA GLU A 56 10.17 17.32 21.63
C GLU A 56 9.85 18.71 21.08
N LEU A 57 9.15 18.77 19.95
CA LEU A 57 8.79 20.03 19.31
C LEU A 57 7.70 20.78 20.08
N GLN A 58 6.63 20.07 20.46
CA GLN A 58 5.51 20.65 21.19
C GLN A 58 4.78 19.58 22.02
N ALA A 59 5.21 19.40 23.27
CA ALA A 59 4.66 18.38 24.16
C ALA A 59 3.17 18.55 24.48
N ASP A 60 2.66 19.79 24.49
CA ASP A 60 1.24 20.12 24.69
C ASP A 60 0.45 20.26 23.38
N GLY A 61 1.08 19.90 22.26
CA GLY A 61 0.46 19.97 20.94
C GLY A 61 -0.72 19.01 20.84
N LEU A 62 -1.79 19.44 20.15
CA LEU A 62 -3.03 18.67 20.02
C LEU A 62 -2.80 17.23 19.54
N ALA A 63 -1.83 17.01 18.64
CA ALA A 63 -1.48 15.68 18.16
C ALA A 63 -0.94 14.79 19.29
N VAL A 64 0.03 15.29 20.06
CA VAL A 64 0.65 14.56 21.18
C VAL A 64 -0.40 14.25 22.26
N THR A 65 -1.23 15.25 22.64
CA THR A 65 -2.32 15.05 23.60
C THR A 65 -3.30 13.98 23.15
N ARG A 66 -3.67 13.95 21.86
CA ARG A 66 -4.58 12.92 21.32
C ARG A 66 -3.94 11.55 21.30
N MET A 67 -2.65 11.45 20.99
CA MET A 67 -1.92 10.18 21.03
C MET A 67 -1.82 9.63 22.45
N GLU A 68 -1.50 10.48 23.43
CA GLU A 68 -1.44 10.05 24.84
C GLU A 68 -2.82 9.62 25.36
N ALA A 69 -3.87 10.41 25.07
CA ALA A 69 -5.23 10.04 25.44
C ALA A 69 -5.68 8.71 24.77
N ALA A 70 -5.31 8.51 23.51
CA ALA A 70 -5.61 7.26 22.81
C ALA A 70 -4.88 6.06 23.42
N ALA A 71 -3.61 6.21 23.81
CA ALA A 71 -2.84 5.16 24.46
C ALA A 71 -3.43 4.79 25.82
N VAL A 72 -3.77 5.79 26.65
CA VAL A 72 -4.45 5.58 27.94
C VAL A 72 -5.75 4.80 27.75
N ASN A 73 -6.57 5.17 26.76
CA ASN A 73 -7.84 4.50 26.47
C ASN A 73 -7.67 3.02 26.07
N THR A 74 -6.50 2.63 25.56
CA THR A 74 -6.22 1.26 25.12
C THR A 74 -5.36 0.47 26.10
N GLY A 75 -5.04 1.06 27.26
CA GLY A 75 -4.13 0.47 28.23
C GLY A 75 -2.66 0.47 27.80
N ALA A 76 -2.32 1.14 26.68
CA ALA A 76 -0.96 1.30 26.22
C ALA A 76 -0.27 2.40 27.03
N SER A 77 0.97 2.14 27.42
CA SER A 77 1.85 3.07 28.10
C SER A 77 2.61 3.93 27.10
N PHE A 78 3.16 5.05 27.59
CA PHE A 78 4.09 5.86 26.80
C PHE A 78 5.35 5.08 26.41
N ALA A 79 5.81 4.14 27.25
CA ALA A 79 6.95 3.28 26.95
C ALA A 79 6.68 2.35 25.77
N GLU A 80 5.46 1.81 25.66
CA GLU A 80 5.04 1.00 24.51
C GLU A 80 5.00 1.84 23.22
N LEU A 81 4.46 3.06 23.27
CA LEU A 81 4.52 3.98 22.11
C LEU A 81 5.96 4.23 21.64
N LEU A 82 6.90 4.43 22.57
CA LEU A 82 8.32 4.59 22.26
C LEU A 82 8.93 3.31 21.68
N ALA A 83 8.57 2.15 22.24
CA ALA A 83 9.02 0.86 21.73
C ALA A 83 8.53 0.63 20.29
N TRP A 84 7.26 0.94 20.00
CA TRP A 84 6.70 0.84 18.65
C TRP A 84 7.35 1.83 17.68
N SER A 85 7.61 3.06 18.12
CA SER A 85 8.33 4.08 17.34
C SER A 85 9.74 3.58 16.96
N SER A 86 10.48 3.06 17.94
CA SER A 86 11.83 2.51 17.73
C SER A 86 11.80 1.32 16.77
N HIS A 87 10.86 0.38 16.95
CA HIS A 87 10.71 -0.77 16.07
C HIS A 87 10.40 -0.35 14.62
N LEU A 88 9.49 0.61 14.43
CA LEU A 88 9.18 1.17 13.11
C LEU A 88 10.37 1.88 12.48
N ALA A 89 11.22 2.54 13.27
CA ALA A 89 12.44 3.18 12.76
C ALA A 89 13.48 2.14 12.29
N VAL A 90 13.56 0.99 12.95
CA VAL A 90 14.46 -0.11 12.55
C VAL A 90 13.94 -0.81 11.31
N CYS A 91 12.67 -1.24 11.31
CA CYS A 91 12.07 -1.95 10.17
C CYS A 91 11.84 -1.02 8.96
N GLY A 92 11.47 0.24 9.16
CA GLY A 92 11.24 1.19 8.06
C GLY A 92 12.50 1.54 7.25
N ASN A 93 13.69 1.28 7.80
CA ASN A 93 14.99 1.51 7.18
C ASN A 93 15.61 0.26 6.56
N GLU A 94 14.90 -0.87 6.56
CA GLU A 94 15.35 -2.05 5.82
C GLU A 94 15.28 -1.75 4.31
N ASN A 95 16.43 -1.33 3.76
CA ASN A 95 16.66 -1.17 2.34
C ASN A 95 16.05 -2.37 1.62
N PRO A 96 15.31 -2.21 0.50
CA PRO A 96 14.86 -3.34 -0.28
C PRO A 96 16.08 -4.21 -0.56
N LYS A 97 16.05 -5.45 -0.05
CA LYS A 97 17.08 -6.47 -0.25
C LYS A 97 17.55 -6.35 -1.70
N PRO A 98 18.86 -6.17 -2.00
CA PRO A 98 19.31 -6.12 -3.37
C PRO A 98 18.73 -7.36 -4.03
N ARG A 99 17.86 -7.18 -5.04
CA ARG A 99 17.35 -8.28 -5.84
C ARG A 99 18.61 -9.03 -6.26
N GLN A 100 18.80 -10.24 -5.74
CA GLN A 100 19.72 -11.16 -6.38
C GLN A 100 19.20 -11.24 -7.81
N GLU A 101 19.98 -10.73 -8.75
CA GLU A 101 19.76 -10.96 -10.17
C GLU A 101 19.61 -12.47 -10.32
N ALA A 102 18.38 -12.91 -10.56
CA ALA A 102 18.13 -14.27 -10.97
C ALA A 102 19.05 -14.54 -12.18
N PRO A 103 19.69 -15.71 -12.28
CA PRO A 103 20.59 -16.01 -13.38
C PRO A 103 19.86 -15.71 -14.69
N HIS A 104 20.39 -14.77 -15.47
CA HIS A 104 19.89 -14.47 -16.80
C HIS A 104 19.99 -15.75 -17.63
N THR A 105 18.87 -16.46 -17.69
CA THR A 105 18.69 -17.57 -18.61
C THR A 105 18.73 -16.95 -19.99
N LYS A 106 19.71 -17.34 -20.80
CA LYS A 106 19.91 -16.85 -22.17
C LYS A 106 18.68 -17.19 -23.02
N GLN A 107 17.66 -16.35 -22.98
CA GLN A 107 16.52 -16.40 -23.88
C GLN A 107 16.75 -15.38 -24.99
N ARG A 108 17.69 -15.68 -25.88
CA ARG A 108 17.93 -14.89 -27.09
C ARG A 108 18.16 -15.80 -28.28
N GLU A 109 17.27 -16.78 -28.47
CA GLU A 109 17.32 -17.63 -29.66
C GLU A 109 15.96 -18.26 -30.01
N GLN A 110 14.87 -17.48 -30.02
CA GLN A 110 13.61 -17.92 -30.67
C GLN A 110 12.89 -16.84 -31.52
N ASP A 111 13.29 -15.56 -31.45
CA ASP A 111 12.59 -14.48 -32.19
C ASP A 111 13.03 -14.23 -33.64
N HIS A 112 14.04 -14.94 -34.16
CA HIS A 112 14.50 -14.73 -35.56
C HIS A 112 13.88 -15.69 -36.59
N ARG A 113 12.96 -16.58 -36.20
CA ARG A 113 12.34 -17.56 -37.11
C ARG A 113 10.82 -17.44 -37.27
N ALA A 114 10.23 -16.29 -36.95
CA ALA A 114 8.81 -16.02 -37.19
C ALA A 114 8.53 -14.94 -38.25
N SER A 115 9.56 -14.25 -38.77
CA SER A 115 9.39 -13.13 -39.71
C SER A 115 9.57 -13.51 -41.20
N LYS A 116 9.09 -14.68 -41.64
CA LYS A 116 9.03 -15.03 -43.09
C LYS A 116 7.75 -15.72 -43.56
N LEU A 117 6.64 -15.61 -42.85
CA LEU A 117 5.40 -16.24 -43.30
C LEU A 117 4.15 -15.39 -43.06
N CYS A 118 4.07 -14.22 -43.70
CA CYS A 118 2.83 -13.48 -43.92
C CYS A 118 2.96 -12.54 -45.13
N ASP A 119 3.18 -13.11 -46.33
CA ASP A 119 2.88 -12.43 -47.59
C ASP A 119 1.91 -13.30 -48.38
N ARG A 120 0.61 -13.04 -48.22
CA ARG A 120 -0.41 -13.46 -49.20
C ARG A 120 -1.19 -12.22 -49.63
N PRO A 121 -1.20 -11.86 -50.93
CA PRO A 121 -2.03 -10.77 -51.40
C PRO A 121 -3.49 -11.21 -51.47
N ILE A 122 -4.38 -10.37 -50.92
CA ILE A 122 -5.82 -10.37 -51.20
C ILE A 122 -6.02 -9.53 -52.45
N ASN A 123 -6.54 -10.10 -53.54
CA ASN A 123 -7.46 -9.35 -54.39
C ASN A 123 -8.36 -10.24 -55.27
N ALA A 124 -9.58 -9.72 -55.39
CA ALA A 124 -10.80 -10.34 -55.87
C ALA A 124 -10.87 -10.55 -57.39
N ALA A 125 -11.59 -11.60 -57.80
CA ALA A 125 -12.35 -11.60 -59.06
C ALA A 125 -13.43 -12.70 -59.03
N HIS A 126 -14.71 -12.28 -59.07
CA HIS A 126 -15.83 -13.13 -59.49
C HIS A 126 -16.56 -12.36 -60.61
N PRO A 127 -16.79 -12.94 -61.79
CA PRO A 127 -17.59 -12.30 -62.83
C PRO A 127 -19.02 -12.87 -62.87
N ALA A 128 -20.01 -12.01 -63.07
CA ALA A 128 -21.26 -12.34 -63.73
C ALA A 128 -21.97 -11.06 -64.21
N PRO A 129 -22.19 -10.88 -65.52
CA PRO A 129 -23.18 -9.93 -66.00
C PRO A 129 -24.42 -10.66 -66.52
N GLY A 130 -25.60 -10.24 -66.07
CA GLY A 130 -26.85 -10.74 -66.62
C GLY A 130 -28.09 -10.11 -65.99
N ARG A 131 -28.50 -8.94 -66.48
CA ARG A 131 -29.89 -8.65 -66.88
C ARG A 131 -29.99 -7.30 -67.61
N SER A 132 -30.55 -7.38 -68.80
CA SER A 132 -30.93 -6.30 -69.71
C SER A 132 -32.08 -5.45 -69.14
N TYR A 133 -32.03 -4.14 -69.38
CA TYR A 133 -33.22 -3.30 -69.48
C TYR A 133 -33.03 -2.27 -70.61
N ARG A 134 -33.84 -2.48 -71.66
CA ARG A 134 -34.18 -1.63 -72.83
C ARG A 134 -33.06 -1.14 -73.75
#